data_AF-A0A1V5IRE4-F1
#
_entry.id   AF-A0A1V5IRE4-F1
#
_cell.length_a   1.000
_cell.length_b   1.000
_cell.length_c   1.000
_cell.angle_alpha   90.00
_cell.angle_beta   90.00
_cell.angle_gamma   90.00
#
_symmetry.space_group_name_H-M   'P 1'
#
loop_
_entity.id
_entity.type
_entity.pdbx_description
1 polymer ?
#
loop_
_entity_poly.entity_id
_entity_poly.type
_entity_poly.pdbx_seq_one_letter_code
_entity_poly.pdbx_strand_id
1 'polypeptide(L)' 'MGDEIVVFWKRTRHIYAVTEVKTALPDDDAVLRCGRTARLTLYTCVPRHSGDKRVVVVAAPVDGPETGP' A
#
# COMPACT_ATOMS: atom_id res chain seq x y z
N MET A 1 3.01 -10.53 -7.21
CA MET A 1 1.98 -10.92 -6.22
C MET A 1 2.65 -11.89 -5.28
N GLY A 2 2.60 -11.63 -3.97
CA GLY A 2 3.46 -12.30 -2.98
C GLY A 2 4.75 -11.54 -2.66
N ASP A 3 5.00 -10.41 -3.32
CA ASP A 3 6.07 -9.48 -3.02
C ASP A 3 5.87 -8.87 -1.61
N GLU A 4 6.97 -8.64 -0.90
CA GLU A 4 6.96 -8.06 0.45
C GLU A 4 7.33 -6.58 0.44
N ILE A 5 6.65 -5.81 1.28
CA ILE A 5 6.97 -4.42 1.60
C ILE A 5 7.36 -4.36 3.07
N VAL A 6 8.56 -3.87 3.36
CA VAL A 6 9.06 -3.68 4.72
C VAL A 6 9.12 -2.19 5.05
N VAL A 7 8.37 -1.78 6.07
CA VAL A 7 8.38 -0.40 6.59
C VAL A 7 9.07 -0.38 7.94
N PHE A 8 10.15 0.39 8.05
CA PHE A 8 10.79 0.68 9.33
C PHE A 8 10.23 1.99 9.88
N TRP A 9 9.50 1.93 10.99
CA TRP A 9 8.90 3.08 11.63
C TRP A 9 9.15 3.06 13.13
N LYS A 10 9.70 4.14 13.69
CA LYS A 10 10.01 4.26 15.14
C LYS A 10 10.82 3.07 15.72
N ARG A 11 11.75 2.52 14.93
CA ARG A 11 12.56 1.31 15.24
C ARG A 11 11.78 -0.01 15.25
N THR A 12 10.52 -0.01 14.83
CA THR A 12 9.71 -1.22 14.60
C THR A 12 9.71 -1.57 13.12
N ARG A 13 9.83 -2.85 12.81
CA ARG A 13 9.74 -3.40 11.45
C ARG A 13 8.32 -3.90 11.21
N HIS A 14 7.66 -3.38 10.17
CA HIS A 14 6.34 -3.81 9.73
C HIS A 14 6.45 -4.48 8.35
N ILE A 15 5.92 -5.69 8.20
CA ILE A 15 5.97 -6.45 6.95
C ILE A 15 4.56 -6.51 6.36
N TYR A 16 4.45 -6.26 5.06
CA TYR A 16 3.19 -6.35 4.33
C TYR A 16 3.39 -7.19 3.05
N ALA A 17 2.43 -8.05 2.71
CA ALA A 17 2.40 -8.80 1.47
C ALA A 17 1.48 -8.11 0.46
N VAL A 18 1.96 -7.92 -0.76
CA VAL A 18 1.17 -7.33 -1.85
C VAL A 18 0.02 -8.26 -2.25
N THR A 19 -1.20 -7.74 -2.17
CA THR A 19 -2.45 -8.46 -2.47
C THR A 19 -3.14 -7.95 -3.73
N GLU A 20 -2.92 -6.70 -4.14
CA GLU A 20 -3.52 -6.12 -5.35
C GLU A 20 -2.57 -5.09 -5.99
N VAL A 21 -2.50 -5.09 -7.32
CA VAL A 21 -1.85 -4.05 -8.11
C VAL A 21 -2.82 -3.62 -9.18
N LYS A 22 -3.12 -2.33 -9.26
CA LYS A 22 -4.06 -1.78 -10.23
C LYS A 22 -3.66 -0.39 -10.71
N THR A 23 -4.31 0.05 -11.78
CA THR A 23 -4.22 1.43 -12.27
C THR A 23 -5.48 2.19 -11.86
N ALA A 24 -5.33 3.45 -11.48
CA ALA A 24 -6.44 4.35 -11.15
C ALA A 24 -6.28 5.71 -11.87
N LEU A 25 -7.37 6.46 -11.95
CA LEU A 25 -7.32 7.86 -12.39
C LEU A 25 -6.81 8.76 -11.25
N PRO A 26 -6.24 9.94 -11.56
CA PRO A 26 -5.71 10.85 -10.54
C PRO A 26 -6.75 11.38 -9.55
N ASP A 27 -8.02 11.41 -9.95
CA ASP A 27 -9.17 11.89 -9.18
C ASP A 27 -9.92 10.78 -8.43
N ASP A 28 -9.50 9.53 -8.56
CA ASP A 28 -10.08 8.40 -7.83
C ASP A 28 -9.62 8.39 -6.36
N ASP A 29 -10.41 9.05 -5.52
CA ASP A 29 -10.20 9.16 -4.07
C ASP A 29 -10.41 7.84 -3.31
N ALA A 30 -11.01 6.82 -3.95
CA ALA A 30 -11.30 5.54 -3.31
C ALA A 30 -10.01 4.82 -2.87
N VAL A 31 -8.90 5.11 -3.56
CA VAL A 31 -7.55 4.61 -3.23
C VAL A 31 -7.06 5.07 -1.84
N LEU A 32 -7.55 6.21 -1.36
CA LEU A 32 -7.15 6.82 -0.10
C LEU A 32 -8.04 6.42 1.09
N ARG A 33 -9.16 5.75 0.84
CA ARG A 33 -10.13 5.42 1.89
C ARG A 33 -9.54 4.43 2.90
N CYS A 34 -9.53 4.83 4.16
CA CYS A 34 -9.23 3.92 5.26
C CYS A 34 -10.38 2.92 5.44
N GLY A 35 -10.09 1.63 5.26
CA GLY A 35 -11.03 0.55 5.52
C GLY A 35 -11.04 0.10 6.99
N ARG A 36 -11.88 -0.88 7.31
CA ARG A 36 -11.91 -1.53 8.64
C ARG A 36 -10.71 -2.47 8.87
N THR A 37 -10.01 -2.84 7.81
CA THR A 37 -8.85 -3.75 7.84
C THR A 37 -7.56 -2.95 7.67
N ALA A 38 -6.53 -3.34 8.43
CA ALA A 38 -5.20 -2.78 8.28
C ALA A 38 -4.66 -3.06 6.86
N ARG A 39 -4.17 -2.03 6.19
CA ARG A 39 -3.67 -2.08 4.82
C ARG A 39 -2.60 -1.01 4.62
N LEU A 40 -1.61 -1.30 3.79
CA LEU A 40 -0.68 -0.33 3.23
C LEU A 40 -1.05 -0.10 1.75
N THR A 41 -1.15 1.16 1.34
CA THR A 41 -1.30 1.54 -0.06
C THR A 41 -0.09 2.36 -0.49
N LEU A 42 0.65 1.89 -1.49
CA LEU A 42 1.63 2.70 -2.20
C LEU A 42 1.02 3.16 -3.52
N TYR A 43 1.21 4.42 -3.89
CA TYR A 43 0.78 4.91 -5.18
C TYR A 43 1.80 5.86 -5.79
N THR A 44 1.88 5.85 -7.12
CA THR A 44 2.78 6.72 -7.89
C THR A 44 2.17 7.08 -9.23
N CYS A 45 2.67 8.16 -9.85
CA CYS A 45 2.23 8.63 -11.15
C CYS A 45 2.74 7.70 -12.26
N VAL A 46 1.85 7.37 -13.20
CA VAL A 46 2.21 6.70 -14.46
C VAL A 46 1.43 7.28 -15.65
N PRO A 47 1.94 7.15 -16.88
CA PRO A 47 3.35 6.90 -17.20
C PRO A 47 4.22 8.10 -16.81
N ARG A 48 5.54 7.90 -16.74
CA ARG A 48 6.51 8.85 -16.14
C ARG A 48 6.40 10.30 -16.64
N HIS A 49 5.98 10.51 -17.89
CA HIS A 49 5.97 11.82 -18.53
C HIS A 49 4.63 12.57 -18.41
N SER A 50 3.50 11.89 -18.62
CA SER A 50 2.17 12.53 -18.51
C SER A 50 1.63 12.49 -17.08
N GLY A 51 1.90 11.41 -16.33
CA GLY A 51 1.41 11.24 -14.96
C GLY A 51 -0.11 11.32 -14.84
N ASP A 52 -0.84 11.02 -15.93
CA ASP A 52 -2.30 11.12 -16.05
C ASP A 52 -3.03 9.91 -15.45
N LYS A 53 -2.27 8.96 -14.88
CA LYS A 53 -2.79 7.81 -14.13
C LYS A 53 -1.96 7.57 -12.88
N ARG A 54 -2.43 6.63 -12.05
CA ARG A 54 -1.74 6.16 -10.85
C ARG A 54 -1.56 4.65 -10.95
N VAL A 55 -0.38 4.14 -10.62
CA VAL A 55 -0.24 2.74 -10.20
C VAL A 55 -0.47 2.72 -8.70
N VAL A 56 -1.32 1.79 -8.27
CA VAL A 56 -1.70 1.59 -6.88
C VAL A 56 -1.35 0.16 -6.50
N VAL A 57 -0.52 0.03 -5.47
CA VAL A 57 -0.13 -1.24 -4.87
C VAL A 57 -0.78 -1.33 -3.50
N VAL A 58 -1.47 -2.42 -3.26
CA VAL A 58 -2.18 -2.72 -2.01
C VAL A 58 -1.49 -3.89 -1.34
N ALA A 59 -1.22 -3.74 -0.05
CA ALA A 59 -0.62 -4.79 0.75
C ALA A 59 -1.31 -4.94 2.10
N ALA A 60 -1.38 -6.19 2.58
CA ALA A 60 -1.90 -6.55 3.89
C ALA A 60 -0.74 -6.94 4.83
N PRO A 61 -0.83 -6.69 6.15
CA PRO A 61 0.22 -7.12 7.08
C PRO A 61 0.48 -8.63 6.99
N VAL A 62 1.76 -9.01 7.01
CA VAL A 62 2.21 -10.39 7.22
C VAL A 62 2.47 -10.51 8.72
N ASP A 63 1.69 -11.34 9.40
CA ASP A 63 1.59 -11.47 10.85
C ASP A 63 0.93 -10.26 11.56
N GLY A 64 -0.11 -10.57 12.35
CA GLY A 64 -0.95 -9.61 13.06
C GLY A 64 -0.17 -8.81 14.11
N PRO A 65 -0.78 -7.77 14.71
CA PRO A 65 -0.07 -6.86 15.59
C PRO A 65 0.50 -7.64 16.78
N GLU A 66 1.82 -7.68 16.91
CA GLU A 66 2.43 -7.82 18.22
C GLU A 66 2.03 -6.57 19.01
N THR A 67 0.89 -6.66 19.72
CA THR A 67 0.69 -5.85 20.91
C THR A 67 1.79 -6.25 21.87
N GLY A 68 2.75 -5.37 22.09
CA GLY A 68 3.69 -5.52 23.19
C GLY A 68 4.25 -4.17 23.62
N PRO A 69 4.65 -4.02 24.88
CA PRO A 69 4.11 -4.62 26.11
C PRO A 69 2.90 -3.85 26.67
#